data_AF-A0A536XZB6-F1
#
_entry.id   AF-A0A536XZB6-F1
#
_cell.length_a   1.000
_cell.length_b   1.000
_cell.length_c   1.000
_cell.angle_alpha   90.00
_cell.angle_beta   90.00
_cell.angle_gamma   90.00
#
_symmetry.space_group_name_H-M   'P 1'
#
loop_
_entity.id
_entity.type
_entity.pdbx_description
1 polymer ?
#
loop_
_entity_poly.entity_id
_entity_poly.type
_entity_poly.pdbx_seq_one_letter_code
_entity_poly.pdbx_strand_id
1 'polypeptide(L)'
;MRPDLLKLAARLAEREERFAIVTVVRREPPSSARVGDVALVSERGEYHGWTGGGCTRSSVLLEAMRAIADGEPRLLSLSPEPEGGRRPGVVFLPMTCESGGTVEIYVEPVLPAARLLLFGSSPAVRVLARIAHAVGYRVDVIDPEADESAFPDAKVQRSLVADALPRGAHVLVATMGDGDIEAIEAALARSPAYLGVIASPKRFAQLRDALLARGVAREAIERIAAPAGLDLGARTPEEIAVSIIAQIVERRRRAAKTGQTENVPVREAVDPVCGMSVKVAGARHTAEALGVTYYFCCAGCRTKFLADSARYLAAGAGARGS
;
A
#
# COMPACT_ATOMS: atom_id res chain seq x y z
N MET A 1 18.57 -7.99 14.21
CA MET A 1 17.83 -8.78 13.20
C MET A 1 18.73 -9.94 12.73
N ARG A 2 18.20 -11.16 12.55
CA ARG A 2 19.01 -12.30 12.10
C ARG A 2 19.50 -12.07 10.65
N PRO A 3 20.76 -12.44 10.29
CA PRO A 3 21.32 -12.20 8.97
C PRO A 3 20.44 -12.69 7.80
N ASP A 4 19.76 -13.82 7.96
CA ASP A 4 18.92 -14.38 6.90
C ASP A 4 17.67 -13.54 6.61
N LEU A 5 17.07 -12.93 7.63
CA LEU A 5 15.93 -12.04 7.45
C LEU A 5 16.38 -10.74 6.76
N LEU A 6 17.57 -10.20 7.09
CA LEU A 6 18.11 -9.03 6.40
C LEU A 6 18.32 -9.31 4.90
N LYS A 7 18.91 -10.47 4.56
CA LYS A 7 19.07 -10.89 3.16
C LYS A 7 17.73 -11.09 2.45
N LEU A 8 16.71 -11.61 3.13
CA LEU A 8 15.37 -11.74 2.57
C LEU A 8 14.73 -10.37 2.32
N ALA A 9 14.79 -9.45 3.29
CA ALA A 9 14.28 -8.09 3.14
C ALA A 9 14.94 -7.36 1.96
N ALA A 10 16.26 -7.46 1.83
CA ALA A 10 16.99 -6.87 0.70
C ALA A 10 16.50 -7.42 -0.65
N ARG A 11 16.36 -8.75 -0.78
CA ARG A 11 15.85 -9.37 -2.01
C ARG A 11 14.42 -8.97 -2.36
N LEU A 12 13.54 -8.85 -1.35
CA LEU A 12 12.17 -8.39 -1.58
C LEU A 12 12.16 -6.92 -2.06
N ALA A 13 12.96 -6.06 -1.43
CA ALA A 13 13.10 -4.66 -1.81
C ALA A 13 13.69 -4.49 -3.23
N GLU A 14 14.70 -5.26 -3.60
CA GLU A 14 15.29 -5.28 -4.95
C GLU A 14 14.26 -5.64 -6.03
N ARG A 15 13.34 -6.54 -5.71
CA ARG A 15 12.26 -6.99 -6.61
C ARG A 15 11.03 -6.10 -6.61
N GLU A 16 11.06 -4.97 -5.89
CA GLU A 16 9.91 -4.08 -5.69
C GLU A 16 8.70 -4.78 -5.03
N GLU A 17 8.92 -5.88 -4.30
CA GLU A 17 7.86 -6.60 -3.60
C GLU A 17 7.53 -5.89 -2.28
N ARG A 18 6.23 -5.75 -1.97
CA ARG A 18 5.76 -5.10 -0.74
C ARG A 18 5.82 -6.08 0.42
N PHE A 19 6.34 -5.63 1.55
CA PHE A 19 6.41 -6.43 2.78
C PHE A 19 6.35 -5.53 4.02
N ALA A 20 6.23 -6.12 5.20
CA ALA A 20 6.34 -5.40 6.47
C ALA A 20 7.42 -6.04 7.34
N ILE A 21 8.18 -5.20 8.04
CA ILE A 21 9.06 -5.59 9.12
C ILE A 21 8.25 -5.52 10.41
N VAL A 22 8.26 -6.60 11.17
CA VAL A 22 7.53 -6.74 12.41
C VAL A 22 8.53 -6.93 13.53
N THR A 23 8.53 -6.04 14.53
CA THR A 23 9.53 -6.04 15.62
C THR A 23 8.84 -6.00 16.98
N VAL A 24 9.22 -6.91 17.88
CA VAL A 24 8.80 -6.84 19.29
C VAL A 24 9.57 -5.74 19.99
N VAL A 25 8.88 -4.67 20.39
CA VAL A 25 9.50 -3.47 20.98
C VAL A 25 9.34 -3.40 22.51
N ARG A 26 8.32 -4.06 23.06
CA ARG A 26 8.10 -4.20 24.51
C ARG A 26 7.53 -5.57 24.83
N ARG A 27 7.86 -6.07 26.02
CA ARG A 27 7.36 -7.34 26.55
C ARG A 27 7.15 -7.23 28.05
N GLU A 28 5.98 -7.65 28.50
CA GLU A 28 5.69 -7.93 29.90
C GLU A 28 5.49 -9.45 30.07
N PRO A 29 6.28 -10.10 30.94
CA PRO A 29 6.16 -11.52 31.18
C PRO A 29 4.77 -11.92 31.71
N PRO A 30 4.35 -13.17 31.48
CA PRO A 30 5.06 -14.21 30.73
C PRO A 30 4.68 -14.23 29.24
N SER A 31 5.68 -14.13 28.36
CA SER A 31 5.53 -14.24 26.90
C SER A 31 6.73 -14.98 26.30
N SER A 32 6.51 -15.79 25.27
CA SER A 32 7.59 -16.50 24.56
C SER A 32 8.42 -15.59 23.66
N ALA A 33 7.93 -14.39 23.36
CA ALA A 33 8.66 -13.39 22.59
C ALA A 33 9.67 -12.64 23.47
N ARG A 34 10.76 -12.19 22.86
CA ARG A 34 11.77 -11.31 23.46
C ARG A 34 11.77 -9.97 22.73
N VAL A 35 12.13 -8.91 23.44
CA VAL A 35 12.39 -7.61 22.81
C VAL A 35 13.50 -7.80 21.77
N GLY A 36 13.27 -7.27 20.57
CA GLY A 36 14.17 -7.43 19.43
C GLY A 36 13.94 -8.69 18.58
N ASP A 37 12.95 -9.53 18.92
CA ASP A 37 12.45 -10.56 18.01
C ASP A 37 11.83 -9.89 16.76
N VAL A 38 12.14 -10.44 15.58
CA VAL A 38 11.76 -9.86 14.28
C VAL A 38 11.15 -10.92 13.36
N ALA A 39 10.15 -10.51 12.60
CA ALA A 39 9.64 -11.23 11.44
C ALA A 39 9.46 -10.30 10.23
N LEU A 40 9.37 -10.91 9.04
CA LEU A 40 8.95 -10.29 7.80
C LEU A 40 7.61 -10.89 7.37
N VAL A 41 6.70 -10.02 6.93
CA VAL A 41 5.41 -10.42 6.35
C VAL A 41 5.34 -9.93 4.91
N SER A 42 5.20 -10.81 3.93
CA SER A 42 4.99 -10.41 2.52
C SER A 42 3.55 -10.00 2.26
N GLU A 43 3.29 -9.24 1.19
CA GLU A 43 1.92 -8.92 0.75
C GLU A 43 1.06 -10.17 0.45
N ARG A 44 1.71 -11.30 0.14
CA ARG A 44 1.07 -12.60 -0.08
C ARG A 44 0.65 -13.29 1.24
N GLY A 45 1.10 -12.76 2.38
CA GLY A 45 0.84 -13.28 3.71
C GLY A 45 1.83 -14.33 4.19
N GLU A 46 3.00 -14.44 3.54
CA GLU A 46 4.07 -15.30 4.03
C GLU A 46 4.75 -14.64 5.23
N TYR A 47 5.01 -15.43 6.27
CA TYR A 47 5.51 -14.92 7.56
C TYR A 47 6.83 -15.62 7.88
N HIS A 48 7.94 -14.88 7.81
CA HIS A 48 9.31 -15.37 7.99
C HIS A 48 9.93 -14.78 9.26
N GLY A 49 10.41 -15.63 10.17
CA GLY A 49 10.96 -15.20 11.46
C GLY A 49 9.99 -15.43 12.61
N TRP A 50 10.12 -14.65 13.68
CA TRP A 50 9.42 -14.90 14.93
C TRP A 50 9.16 -13.61 15.69
N THR A 51 7.92 -13.42 16.16
CA THR A 51 7.56 -12.37 17.13
C THR A 51 6.65 -12.90 18.26
N GLY A 52 6.71 -14.21 18.52
CA GLY A 52 5.86 -14.91 19.48
C GLY A 52 5.19 -16.17 18.92
N GLY A 53 4.53 -16.91 19.82
CA GLY A 53 3.86 -18.18 19.50
C GLY A 53 2.57 -18.03 18.67
N GLY A 54 1.82 -19.13 18.53
CA GLY A 54 0.63 -19.18 17.69
C GLY A 54 -0.46 -18.15 18.01
N CYS A 55 -0.53 -17.68 19.27
CA CYS A 55 -1.55 -16.75 19.73
C CYS A 55 -1.35 -15.31 19.20
N THR A 56 -0.13 -14.90 18.85
CA THR A 56 0.15 -13.54 18.34
C THR A 56 0.18 -13.48 16.82
N ARG A 57 0.56 -14.58 16.17
CA ARG A 57 0.89 -14.60 14.74
C ARG A 57 -0.25 -14.15 13.83
N SER A 58 -1.48 -14.59 14.08
CA SER A 58 -2.62 -14.30 13.20
C SER A 58 -3.00 -12.82 13.21
N SER A 59 -3.06 -12.20 14.40
CA SER A 59 -3.38 -10.78 14.56
C SER A 59 -2.27 -9.90 13.99
N VAL A 60 -1.01 -10.25 14.25
CA VAL A 60 0.16 -9.56 13.69
C VAL A 60 0.20 -9.68 12.16
N LEU A 61 -0.10 -10.85 11.61
CA LEU A 61 -0.18 -11.05 10.16
C LEU A 61 -1.24 -10.15 9.53
N LEU A 62 -2.43 -10.09 10.14
CA LEU A 62 -3.51 -9.24 9.65
C LEU A 62 -3.13 -7.76 9.65
N GLU A 63 -2.60 -7.27 10.76
CA GLU A 63 -2.17 -5.87 10.88
C GLU A 63 -0.98 -5.53 9.99
N ALA A 64 -0.05 -6.47 9.78
CA ALA A 64 1.02 -6.32 8.80
C ALA A 64 0.49 -6.22 7.36
N MET A 65 -0.50 -7.03 7.00
CA MET A 65 -1.16 -6.91 5.70
C MET A 65 -1.88 -5.56 5.54
N ARG A 66 -2.54 -5.07 6.60
CA ARG A 66 -3.17 -3.75 6.60
C ARG A 66 -2.15 -2.62 6.42
N ALA A 67 -1.02 -2.70 7.13
CA ALA A 67 0.12 -1.78 6.96
C ALA A 67 0.72 -1.79 5.57
N ILE A 68 0.82 -2.95 4.94
CA ILE A 68 1.28 -3.04 3.55
C ILE A 68 0.27 -2.41 2.59
N ALA A 69 -1.03 -2.55 2.86
CA ALA A 69 -2.09 -2.06 1.99
C ALA A 69 -2.20 -0.52 2.01
N ASP A 70 -2.17 0.09 3.19
CA ASP A 70 -2.28 1.56 3.32
C ASP A 70 -0.93 2.28 3.42
N GLY A 71 0.16 1.57 3.66
CA GLY A 71 1.50 2.13 3.80
C GLY A 71 1.76 2.83 5.13
N GLU A 72 0.87 2.67 6.12
CA GLU A 72 0.99 3.32 7.41
C GLU A 72 1.58 2.37 8.48
N PRO A 73 2.61 2.80 9.23
CA PRO A 73 3.16 2.03 10.33
C PRO A 73 2.15 1.89 11.48
N ARG A 74 2.26 0.82 12.24
CA ARG A 74 1.34 0.52 13.36
C ARG A 74 2.12 0.09 14.59
N LEU A 75 1.70 0.57 15.75
CA LEU A 75 2.11 0.02 17.04
C LEU A 75 0.96 -0.82 17.60
N LEU A 76 1.18 -2.12 17.73
CA LEU A 76 0.20 -3.05 18.25
C LEU A 76 0.46 -3.29 19.73
N SER A 77 -0.58 -3.32 20.55
CA SER A 77 -0.56 -3.77 21.94
C SER A 77 -1.41 -5.01 22.07
N LEU A 78 -0.76 -6.14 22.27
CA LEU A 78 -1.41 -7.43 22.42
C LEU A 78 -1.44 -7.80 23.91
N SER A 79 -2.63 -7.88 24.51
CA SER A 79 -2.82 -8.20 25.94
C SER A 79 -4.12 -9.01 26.17
N PRO A 80 -4.22 -9.78 27.26
CA PRO A 80 -5.47 -10.49 27.62
C PRO A 80 -6.61 -9.51 27.92
N GLU A 81 -6.30 -8.43 28.63
CA GLU A 81 -7.20 -7.32 28.92
C GLU A 81 -6.69 -6.10 28.14
N PRO A 82 -7.29 -5.77 26.98
CA PRO A 82 -6.90 -4.58 26.22
C PRO A 82 -7.35 -3.27 26.89
N GLU A 83 -8.03 -3.33 28.03
CA GLU A 83 -8.55 -2.17 28.75
C GLU A 83 -7.56 -1.66 29.80
N GLY A 84 -7.13 -0.40 29.68
CA GLY A 84 -6.17 0.20 30.62
C GLY A 84 -5.51 1.51 30.19
N GLY A 85 -5.74 1.96 28.95
CA GLY A 85 -5.36 3.30 28.54
C GLY A 85 -5.38 3.45 27.02
N ARG A 86 -6.31 4.26 26.50
CA ARG A 86 -6.27 4.69 25.10
C ARG A 86 -4.98 5.46 24.88
N ARG A 87 -3.94 4.78 24.40
CA ARG A 87 -2.73 5.40 23.88
C ARG A 87 -3.00 5.78 22.41
N PRO A 88 -3.01 7.07 22.06
CA PRO A 88 -3.15 7.49 20.67
C PRO A 88 -2.08 6.80 19.80
N GLY A 89 -2.48 6.30 18.63
CA GLY A 89 -1.58 5.60 17.72
C GLY A 89 -1.27 4.14 18.08
N VAL A 90 -1.91 3.57 19.10
CA VAL A 90 -1.76 2.14 19.46
C VAL A 90 -3.02 1.37 19.11
N VAL A 91 -2.84 0.27 18.37
CA VAL A 91 -3.89 -0.70 18.05
C VAL A 91 -3.92 -1.77 19.13
N PHE A 92 -4.96 -1.76 19.95
CA PHE A 92 -5.13 -2.75 21.02
C PHE A 92 -5.83 -4.00 20.47
N LEU A 93 -5.19 -5.15 20.66
CA LEU A 93 -5.69 -6.43 20.16
C LEU A 93 -5.77 -7.40 21.34
N PRO A 94 -6.92 -8.07 21.53
CA PRO A 94 -7.02 -9.09 22.56
C PRO A 94 -6.07 -10.25 22.25
N MET A 95 -5.56 -10.90 23.29
CA MET A 95 -4.83 -12.16 23.20
C MET A 95 -5.51 -13.24 24.03
N THR A 96 -5.71 -14.42 23.45
CA THR A 96 -6.19 -15.62 24.16
C THR A 96 -5.05 -16.37 24.85
N CYS A 97 -3.94 -15.69 25.17
CA CYS A 97 -2.80 -16.34 25.78
C CYS A 97 -3.10 -16.61 27.26
N GLU A 98 -3.19 -17.89 27.64
CA GLU A 98 -3.44 -18.30 29.04
C GLU A 98 -2.33 -17.86 30.00
N SER A 99 -1.17 -17.45 29.48
CA SER A 99 -0.04 -17.00 30.27
C SER A 99 -0.23 -15.60 30.86
N GLY A 100 -1.10 -14.76 30.30
CA GLY A 100 -1.39 -13.43 30.86
C GLY A 100 -0.40 -12.31 30.51
N GLY A 101 0.62 -12.57 29.69
CA GLY A 101 1.63 -11.57 29.32
C GLY A 101 1.18 -10.58 28.23
N THR A 102 1.84 -9.43 28.17
CA THR A 102 1.59 -8.37 27.18
C THR A 102 2.80 -8.21 26.25
N VAL A 103 2.57 -7.97 24.96
CA VAL A 103 3.63 -7.60 24.01
C VAL A 103 3.22 -6.41 23.17
N GLU A 104 4.16 -5.48 22.96
CA GLU A 104 4.00 -4.43 21.95
C GLU A 104 4.86 -4.74 20.73
N ILE A 105 4.25 -4.59 19.57
CA ILE A 105 4.84 -4.97 18.29
C ILE A 105 4.73 -3.77 17.35
N TYR A 106 5.87 -3.31 16.85
CA TYR A 106 5.92 -2.29 15.81
C TYR A 106 5.92 -2.97 14.43
N VAL A 107 5.01 -2.52 13.58
CA VAL A 107 4.83 -2.97 12.21
C VAL A 107 5.19 -1.82 11.27
N GLU A 108 6.22 -2.03 10.47
CA GLU A 108 6.74 -1.05 9.52
C GLU A 108 6.57 -1.58 8.09
N PRO A 109 5.67 -1.00 7.27
CA PRO A 109 5.55 -1.38 5.88
C PRO A 109 6.73 -0.86 5.07
N VAL A 110 7.28 -1.74 4.23
CA VAL A 110 8.33 -1.45 3.25
C VAL A 110 7.68 -1.54 1.87
N LEU A 111 7.50 -0.38 1.25
CA LEU A 111 6.88 -0.24 -0.05
C LEU A 111 7.93 0.14 -1.10
N PRO A 112 7.78 -0.29 -2.36
CA PRO A 112 8.62 0.21 -3.43
C PRO A 112 8.48 1.73 -3.57
N ALA A 113 9.54 2.38 -4.00
CA ALA A 113 9.51 3.80 -4.35
C ALA A 113 8.40 4.08 -5.36
N ALA A 114 7.63 5.15 -5.14
CA ALA A 114 6.60 5.55 -6.07
C ALA A 114 7.22 5.81 -7.45
N ARG A 115 6.55 5.35 -8.51
CA ARG A 115 7.05 5.50 -9.88
C ARG A 115 6.43 6.72 -10.54
N LEU A 116 7.27 7.50 -11.24
CA LEU A 116 6.86 8.63 -12.07
C LEU A 116 7.30 8.36 -13.50
N LEU A 117 6.32 8.17 -14.39
CA LEU A 117 6.55 8.02 -15.83
C LEU A 117 6.42 9.39 -16.50
N LEU A 118 7.43 9.76 -17.26
CA LEU A 118 7.51 11.03 -17.96
C LEU A 118 7.51 10.76 -19.46
N PHE A 119 6.41 11.09 -20.13
CA PHE A 119 6.33 11.03 -21.59
C PHE A 119 6.87 12.34 -22.17
N GLY A 120 7.90 12.25 -23.00
CA GLY A 120 8.62 13.38 -23.58
C GLY A 120 9.99 13.63 -22.94
N SER A 121 10.82 14.43 -23.61
CA SER A 121 12.23 14.67 -23.24
C SER A 121 12.60 16.16 -23.13
N SER A 122 11.60 17.04 -23.02
CA SER A 122 11.75 18.49 -22.95
C SER A 122 12.63 18.96 -21.77
N PRO A 123 13.16 20.20 -21.78
CA PRO A 123 13.96 20.73 -20.67
C PRO A 123 13.24 20.67 -19.31
N ALA A 124 11.93 20.90 -19.28
CA ALA A 124 11.12 20.76 -18.07
C ALA A 124 11.11 19.31 -17.56
N VAL A 125 11.01 18.31 -18.45
CA VAL A 125 11.08 16.89 -18.09
C VAL A 125 12.45 16.51 -17.53
N ARG A 126 13.55 17.04 -18.09
CA ARG A 126 14.92 16.80 -17.59
C ARG A 126 15.12 17.31 -16.16
N VAL A 127 14.60 18.50 -15.86
CA VAL A 127 14.66 19.05 -14.50
C VAL A 127 13.75 18.26 -13.56
N LEU A 128 12.54 17.94 -14.00
CA LEU A 128 11.59 17.15 -13.23
C LEU A 128 12.12 15.77 -12.88
N ALA A 129 12.77 15.06 -13.80
CA ALA A 129 13.35 13.75 -13.55
C ALA A 129 14.36 13.79 -12.39
N ARG A 130 15.25 14.78 -12.38
CA ARG A 130 16.25 14.98 -11.32
C ARG A 130 15.60 15.31 -9.97
N ILE A 131 14.64 16.24 -9.94
CA ILE A 131 13.93 16.60 -8.71
C ILE A 131 13.10 15.42 -8.19
N ALA A 132 12.41 14.71 -9.07
CA ALA A 132 11.61 13.53 -8.70
C ALA A 132 12.49 12.43 -8.09
N HIS A 133 13.65 12.15 -8.69
CA HIS A 133 14.62 11.21 -8.14
C HIS A 133 15.09 11.64 -6.74
N ALA A 134 15.48 12.91 -6.57
CA ALA A 134 15.91 13.45 -5.28
C ALA A 134 14.82 13.38 -4.19
N VAL A 135 13.54 13.46 -4.57
CA VAL A 135 12.38 13.29 -3.67
C VAL A 135 12.07 11.81 -3.37
N GLY A 136 12.73 10.87 -4.05
CA GLY A 136 12.62 9.43 -3.82
C GLY A 136 11.65 8.71 -4.78
N TYR A 137 11.31 9.31 -5.92
CA TYR A 137 10.59 8.60 -6.98
C TYR A 137 11.55 7.79 -7.85
N ARG A 138 11.13 6.60 -8.27
CA ARG A 138 11.74 5.93 -9.41
C ARG A 138 11.19 6.56 -10.69
N VAL A 139 12.08 7.03 -11.56
CA VAL A 139 11.70 7.78 -12.76
C VAL A 139 11.95 6.94 -14.00
N ASP A 140 10.95 6.86 -14.85
CA ASP A 140 11.01 6.26 -16.17
C ASP A 140 10.71 7.36 -17.20
N VAL A 141 11.58 7.59 -18.18
CA VAL A 141 11.38 8.56 -19.27
C VAL A 141 11.05 7.80 -20.55
N ILE A 142 9.97 8.16 -21.21
CA ILE A 142 9.42 7.48 -22.39
C ILE A 142 9.37 8.50 -23.53
N ASP A 143 10.33 8.41 -24.44
CA ASP A 143 10.43 9.27 -25.62
C ASP A 143 11.40 8.62 -26.63
N PRO A 144 11.01 8.41 -27.91
CA PRO A 144 11.89 7.84 -28.94
C PRO A 144 13.22 8.61 -29.12
N GLU A 145 13.16 9.92 -28.92
CA GLU A 145 14.26 10.87 -29.12
C GLU A 145 15.01 11.20 -27.83
N ALA A 146 14.67 10.56 -26.70
CA ALA A 146 15.40 10.77 -25.45
C ALA A 146 16.86 10.34 -25.56
N ASP A 147 17.74 11.26 -25.16
CA ASP A 147 19.16 11.02 -24.93
C ASP A 147 19.37 10.55 -23.48
N GLU A 148 19.80 9.30 -23.31
CA GLU A 148 20.11 8.71 -21.99
C GLU A 148 21.08 9.55 -21.16
N SER A 149 22.04 10.22 -21.79
CA SER A 149 23.02 11.06 -21.08
C SER A 149 22.38 12.29 -20.41
N ALA A 150 21.20 12.72 -20.89
CA ALA A 150 20.43 13.81 -20.29
C ALA A 150 19.62 13.38 -19.05
N PHE A 151 19.55 12.08 -18.76
CA PHE A 151 18.72 11.48 -17.71
C PHE A 151 19.49 10.45 -16.86
N PRO A 152 20.59 10.84 -16.18
CA PRO A 152 21.43 9.90 -15.42
C PRO A 152 20.69 9.18 -14.27
N ASP A 153 19.64 9.80 -13.75
CA ASP A 153 18.89 9.33 -12.57
C ASP A 153 17.57 8.63 -12.93
N ALA A 154 17.32 8.39 -14.23
CA ALA A 154 16.08 7.80 -14.72
C ALA A 154 16.35 6.65 -15.70
N LYS A 155 15.42 5.69 -15.74
CA LYS A 155 15.41 4.67 -16.79
C LYS A 155 14.82 5.28 -18.06
N VAL A 156 15.58 5.31 -19.16
CA VAL A 156 15.07 5.78 -20.46
C VAL A 156 14.52 4.62 -21.27
N GLN A 157 13.37 4.85 -21.89
CA GLN A 157 12.69 3.94 -22.82
C GLN A 157 12.48 4.70 -24.12
N ARG A 158 13.21 4.32 -25.17
CA ARG A 158 13.12 4.95 -26.50
C ARG A 158 11.92 4.44 -27.28
N SER A 159 10.73 4.81 -26.82
CA SER A 159 9.44 4.31 -27.28
C SER A 159 8.37 5.40 -27.13
N LEU A 160 7.26 5.26 -27.85
CA LEU A 160 6.05 6.07 -27.65
C LEU A 160 5.15 5.52 -26.53
N VAL A 161 5.36 4.27 -26.14
CA VAL A 161 4.59 3.56 -25.12
C VAL A 161 5.52 3.00 -24.04
N ALA A 162 5.07 3.04 -22.78
CA ALA A 162 5.79 2.42 -21.68
C ALA A 162 5.62 0.89 -21.69
N ASP A 163 6.68 0.15 -21.38
CA ASP A 163 6.65 -1.33 -21.28
C ASP A 163 5.59 -1.81 -20.25
N ALA A 164 5.52 -1.09 -19.13
CA ALA A 164 4.57 -1.34 -18.07
C ALA A 164 4.23 -0.03 -17.35
N LEU A 165 2.96 0.15 -17.03
CA LEU A 165 2.51 1.15 -16.05
C LEU A 165 2.07 0.41 -14.78
N PRO A 166 2.91 0.37 -13.73
CA PRO A 166 2.54 -0.27 -12.47
C PRO A 166 1.33 0.40 -11.84
N ARG A 167 0.51 -0.37 -11.10
CA ARG A 167 -0.62 0.19 -10.37
C ARG A 167 -0.14 1.28 -9.41
N GLY A 168 -0.87 2.39 -9.39
CA GLY A 168 -0.53 3.53 -8.53
C GLY A 168 0.65 4.36 -9.02
N ALA A 169 1.16 4.13 -10.24
CA ALA A 169 2.16 5.02 -10.83
C ALA A 169 1.59 6.42 -11.09
N HIS A 170 2.47 7.41 -11.06
CA HIS A 170 2.20 8.77 -11.48
C HIS A 170 2.66 8.93 -12.92
N VAL A 171 1.89 9.66 -13.74
CA VAL A 171 2.19 9.91 -15.14
C VAL A 171 2.18 11.40 -15.42
N LEU A 172 3.17 11.86 -16.18
CA LEU A 172 3.17 13.18 -16.76
C LEU A 172 3.36 13.07 -18.28
N VAL A 173 2.53 13.76 -19.04
CA VAL A 173 2.64 13.89 -20.49
C VAL A 173 3.15 15.29 -20.84
N ALA A 174 4.30 15.34 -21.50
CA ALA A 174 5.01 16.56 -21.87
C ALA A 174 5.79 16.35 -23.17
N THR A 175 5.12 15.78 -24.19
CA THR A 175 5.75 15.38 -25.47
C THR A 175 5.88 16.54 -26.46
N MET A 176 5.53 17.77 -26.06
CA MET A 176 5.48 18.95 -26.93
C MET A 176 4.51 18.80 -28.12
N GLY A 177 3.65 17.78 -28.09
CA GLY A 177 2.58 17.60 -29.04
C GLY A 177 2.68 16.45 -30.01
N ASP A 178 3.74 15.67 -29.90
CA ASP A 178 3.86 14.42 -30.63
C ASP A 178 3.39 13.26 -29.74
N GLY A 179 2.28 12.62 -30.09
CA GLY A 179 1.76 11.49 -29.32
C GLY A 179 1.06 11.80 -27.98
N ASP A 180 0.63 13.06 -27.74
CA ASP A 180 -0.08 13.45 -26.50
C ASP A 180 -1.31 12.54 -26.24
N ILE A 181 -2.10 12.27 -27.27
CA ILE A 181 -3.36 11.51 -27.17
C ILE A 181 -3.07 10.06 -26.80
N GLU A 182 -2.15 9.43 -27.53
CA GLU A 182 -1.74 8.04 -27.35
C GLU A 182 -1.15 7.82 -25.94
N ALA A 183 -0.31 8.75 -25.47
CA ALA A 183 0.23 8.72 -24.12
C ALA A 183 -0.85 8.85 -23.04
N ILE A 184 -1.81 9.76 -23.23
CA ILE A 184 -2.95 9.93 -22.29
C ILE A 184 -3.83 8.68 -22.27
N GLU A 185 -4.19 8.12 -23.42
CA GLU A 185 -5.00 6.90 -23.51
C GLU A 185 -4.31 5.70 -22.84
N ALA A 186 -3.03 5.50 -23.14
CA ALA A 186 -2.24 4.43 -22.54
C ALA A 186 -2.16 4.58 -21.01
N ALA A 187 -2.00 5.81 -20.52
CA ALA A 187 -2.03 6.09 -19.09
C ALA A 187 -3.39 5.77 -18.47
N LEU A 188 -4.48 6.32 -19.03
CA LEU A 188 -5.84 6.15 -18.51
C LEU A 188 -6.29 4.68 -18.45
N ALA A 189 -5.90 3.86 -19.43
CA ALA A 189 -6.19 2.43 -19.45
C ALA A 189 -5.67 1.66 -18.23
N ARG A 190 -4.74 2.25 -17.47
CA ARG A 190 -4.07 1.64 -16.31
C ARG A 190 -4.38 2.32 -14.98
N SER A 191 -5.32 3.27 -14.97
CA SER A 191 -5.81 3.96 -13.76
C SER A 191 -4.67 4.52 -12.88
N PRO A 192 -3.92 5.51 -13.37
CA PRO A 192 -2.75 6.03 -12.66
C PRO A 192 -3.19 6.80 -11.41
N ALA A 193 -2.33 6.83 -10.38
CA ALA A 193 -2.58 7.62 -9.17
C ALA A 193 -2.58 9.13 -9.45
N TYR A 194 -1.89 9.54 -10.52
CA TYR A 194 -1.86 10.90 -11.02
C TYR A 194 -1.63 10.87 -12.53
N LEU A 195 -2.35 11.71 -13.27
CA LEU A 195 -2.08 11.99 -14.67
C LEU A 195 -2.06 13.51 -14.85
N GLY A 196 -0.91 14.06 -15.19
CA GLY A 196 -0.75 15.46 -15.53
C GLY A 196 -0.35 15.64 -16.99
N VAL A 197 -0.73 16.77 -17.58
CA VAL A 197 -0.33 17.16 -18.93
C VAL A 197 0.27 18.57 -18.88
N ILE A 198 1.51 18.72 -19.35
CA ILE A 198 2.11 20.04 -19.58
C ILE A 198 1.54 20.57 -20.90
N ALA A 199 0.41 21.26 -20.81
CA ALA A 199 -0.24 21.92 -21.94
C ALA A 199 -0.93 23.22 -21.47
N SER A 200 -1.02 24.20 -22.36
CA SER A 200 -1.83 25.40 -22.10
C SER A 200 -3.32 25.03 -22.00
N PRO A 201 -4.16 25.83 -21.30
CA PRO A 201 -5.58 25.57 -21.21
C PRO A 201 -6.27 25.41 -22.57
N LYS A 202 -5.86 26.23 -23.55
CA LYS A 202 -6.34 26.15 -24.94
C LYS A 202 -5.96 24.83 -25.60
N ARG A 203 -4.70 24.40 -25.49
CA ARG A 203 -4.23 23.14 -26.08
C ARG A 203 -4.89 21.94 -25.41
N PHE A 204 -5.03 21.95 -24.09
CA PHE A 204 -5.70 20.86 -23.39
C PHE A 204 -7.19 20.76 -23.73
N ALA A 205 -7.88 21.87 -23.97
CA ALA A 205 -9.26 21.83 -24.45
C ALA A 205 -9.39 21.07 -25.79
N GLN A 206 -8.45 21.27 -26.71
CA GLN A 206 -8.41 20.53 -27.98
C GLN A 206 -8.13 19.04 -27.77
N LEU A 207 -7.18 18.70 -26.87
CA LEU A 207 -6.90 17.32 -26.50
C LEU A 207 -8.12 16.64 -25.87
N ARG A 208 -8.84 17.32 -24.98
CA ARG A 208 -10.08 16.81 -24.38
C ARG A 208 -11.12 16.49 -25.44
N ASP A 209 -11.35 17.39 -26.39
CA ASP A 209 -12.36 17.19 -27.43
C ASP A 209 -11.99 16.00 -28.33
N ALA A 210 -10.70 15.84 -28.65
CA ALA A 210 -10.20 14.68 -29.38
C ALA A 210 -10.33 13.36 -28.59
N LEU A 211 -10.01 13.36 -27.29
CA LEU A 211 -10.16 12.19 -26.41
C LEU A 211 -11.63 11.77 -26.28
N LEU A 212 -12.55 12.72 -26.14
CA LEU A 212 -13.99 12.45 -26.12
C LEU A 212 -14.48 11.84 -27.43
N ALA A 213 -14.03 12.37 -28.57
CA ALA A 213 -14.37 11.82 -29.89
C ALA A 213 -13.87 10.38 -30.09
N ARG A 214 -12.81 9.99 -29.37
CA ARG A 214 -12.24 8.62 -29.36
C ARG A 214 -12.87 7.70 -28.32
N GLY A 215 -13.88 8.18 -27.58
CA GLY A 215 -14.64 7.37 -26.63
C GLY A 215 -14.04 7.30 -25.22
N VAL A 216 -13.07 8.15 -24.89
CA VAL A 216 -12.56 8.25 -23.52
C VAL A 216 -13.63 8.85 -22.61
N ALA A 217 -13.90 8.19 -21.49
CA ALA A 217 -14.92 8.63 -20.53
C ALA A 217 -14.62 10.04 -19.99
N ARG A 218 -15.67 10.88 -19.88
CA ARG A 218 -15.56 12.27 -19.41
C ARG A 218 -14.94 12.34 -18.01
N GLU A 219 -15.36 11.45 -17.11
CA GLU A 219 -14.90 11.37 -15.73
C GLU A 219 -13.41 11.03 -15.65
N ALA A 220 -12.89 10.27 -16.61
CA ALA A 220 -11.46 9.97 -16.69
C ALA A 220 -10.67 11.21 -17.12
N ILE A 221 -11.18 11.98 -18.09
CA ILE A 221 -10.54 13.21 -18.58
C ILE A 221 -10.56 14.30 -17.52
N GLU A 222 -11.65 14.44 -16.76
CA GLU A 222 -11.77 15.44 -15.68
C GLU A 222 -10.79 15.22 -14.52
N ARG A 223 -10.24 14.00 -14.35
CA ARG A 223 -9.21 13.72 -13.36
C ARG A 223 -7.80 14.18 -13.77
N ILE A 224 -7.60 14.48 -15.06
CA ILE A 224 -6.32 14.92 -15.60
C ILE A 224 -5.97 16.33 -15.08
N ALA A 225 -4.76 16.49 -14.56
CA ALA A 225 -4.22 17.79 -14.18
C ALA A 225 -3.64 18.50 -15.41
N ALA A 226 -4.35 19.49 -15.95
CA ALA A 226 -3.91 20.26 -17.11
C ALA A 226 -4.34 21.74 -16.99
N PRO A 227 -3.40 22.69 -16.84
CA PRO A 227 -1.94 22.49 -16.77
C PRO A 227 -1.52 21.64 -15.57
N ALA A 228 -0.50 20.80 -15.75
CA ALA A 228 0.10 20.05 -14.66
C ALA A 228 0.81 20.99 -13.66
N GLY A 229 0.70 20.66 -12.37
CA GLY A 229 1.31 21.41 -11.27
C GLY A 229 0.35 22.32 -10.51
N LEU A 230 0.78 22.73 -9.33
CA LEU A 230 0.08 23.77 -8.55
C LEU A 230 0.28 25.14 -9.20
N ASP A 231 -0.70 26.02 -9.04
CA ASP A 231 -0.56 27.41 -9.49
C ASP A 231 0.35 28.20 -8.54
N LEU A 232 1.66 28.13 -8.81
CA LEU A 232 2.71 28.86 -8.09
C LEU A 232 3.21 30.08 -8.88
N GLY A 233 2.59 30.41 -10.02
CA GLY A 233 3.11 31.42 -10.94
C GLY A 233 4.42 31.02 -11.64
N ALA A 234 4.68 29.71 -11.77
CA ALA A 234 5.92 29.15 -12.33
C ALA A 234 6.18 29.58 -13.79
N ARG A 235 7.44 29.91 -14.10
CA ARG A 235 7.90 30.36 -15.42
C ARG A 235 9.11 29.59 -15.92
N THR A 236 10.01 29.18 -15.03
CA THR A 236 11.21 28.41 -15.41
C THR A 236 10.94 26.90 -15.38
N PRO A 237 11.73 26.08 -16.09
CA PRO A 237 11.67 24.62 -15.98
C PRO A 237 11.77 24.10 -14.54
N GLU A 238 12.58 24.73 -13.70
CA GLU A 238 12.75 24.41 -12.28
C GLU A 238 11.48 24.69 -11.48
N GLU A 239 10.87 25.86 -11.66
CA GLU A 239 9.63 26.23 -10.97
C GLU A 239 8.46 25.34 -11.41
N ILE A 240 8.38 25.01 -12.71
CA ILE A 240 7.38 24.09 -13.25
C ILE A 240 7.56 22.69 -12.65
N ALA A 241 8.80 22.19 -12.58
CA ALA A 241 9.07 20.89 -11.97
C ALA A 241 8.68 20.86 -10.49
N VAL A 242 9.00 21.90 -9.72
CA VAL A 242 8.59 22.03 -8.31
C VAL A 242 7.07 22.04 -8.18
N SER A 243 6.36 22.79 -9.03
CA SER A 243 4.90 22.87 -8.96
C SER A 243 4.22 21.53 -9.24
N ILE A 244 4.76 20.74 -10.19
CA ILE A 244 4.29 19.39 -10.53
C ILE A 244 4.53 18.42 -9.37
N ILE A 245 5.74 18.38 -8.81
CA ILE A 245 6.04 17.51 -7.68
C ILE A 245 5.19 17.87 -6.47
N ALA A 246 4.99 19.16 -6.20
CA ALA A 246 4.12 19.62 -5.12
C ALA A 246 2.67 19.12 -5.30
N GLN A 247 2.13 19.17 -6.53
CA GLN A 247 0.79 18.66 -6.83
C GLN A 247 0.69 17.14 -6.65
N ILE A 248 1.70 16.38 -7.09
CA ILE A 248 1.74 14.91 -6.92
C ILE A 248 1.76 14.57 -5.42
N VAL A 249 2.62 15.24 -4.64
CA VAL A 249 2.71 15.03 -3.18
C VAL A 249 1.39 15.40 -2.50
N GLU A 250 0.76 16.51 -2.87
CA GLU A 250 -0.53 16.93 -2.32
C GLU A 250 -1.60 15.85 -2.55
N ARG A 251 -1.78 15.39 -3.79
CA ARG A 251 -2.78 14.38 -4.14
C ARG A 251 -2.52 13.06 -3.39
N ARG A 252 -1.25 12.62 -3.33
CA ARG A 252 -0.86 11.42 -2.58
C ARG A 252 -1.21 11.52 -1.10
N ARG A 253 -0.94 12.67 -0.47
CA ARG A 253 -1.24 12.89 0.96
C ARG A 253 -2.75 13.02 1.22
N ARG A 254 -3.53 13.59 0.28
CA ARG A 254 -4.99 13.62 0.37
C ARG A 254 -5.61 12.23 0.23
N ALA A 255 -5.11 11.40 -0.68
CA ALA A 255 -5.57 10.02 -0.86
C ALA A 255 -5.33 9.17 0.41
N ALA A 256 -4.14 9.31 1.04
CA ALA A 256 -3.85 8.64 2.30
C ALA A 256 -4.80 9.06 3.44
N LYS A 257 -5.10 10.36 3.56
CA LYS A 257 -6.03 10.88 4.58
C LYS A 257 -7.48 10.42 4.42
N THR A 258 -7.90 10.15 3.18
CA THR A 258 -9.29 9.79 2.86
C THR A 258 -9.54 8.28 2.88
N GLY A 259 -8.50 7.46 3.13
CA GLY A 259 -8.63 5.99 3.15
C GLY A 259 -8.97 5.38 1.79
N GLN A 260 -8.75 6.11 0.69
CA GLN A 260 -9.08 5.70 -0.67
C GLN A 260 -7.93 4.99 -1.41
N THR A 261 -7.06 4.28 -0.68
CA THR A 261 -6.25 3.23 -1.31
C THR A 261 -7.20 2.07 -1.57
N GLU A 262 -7.31 1.61 -2.82
CA GLU A 262 -8.11 0.42 -3.20
C GLU A 262 -7.81 -0.72 -2.22
N ASN A 263 -8.68 -0.85 -1.23
CA ASN A 263 -8.54 -1.79 -0.15
C ASN A 263 -8.74 -3.15 -0.81
N VAL A 264 -7.67 -3.93 -1.01
CA VAL A 264 -7.86 -5.33 -1.40
C VAL A 264 -8.64 -5.96 -0.26
N PRO A 265 -9.92 -6.33 -0.47
CA PRO A 265 -10.72 -6.81 0.64
C PRO A 265 -10.12 -8.13 1.10
N VAL A 266 -9.38 -8.09 2.20
CA VAL A 266 -9.02 -9.30 2.91
C VAL A 266 -10.35 -9.86 3.41
N ARG A 267 -10.80 -10.97 2.82
CA ARG A 267 -12.02 -11.63 3.28
C ARG A 267 -11.76 -12.14 4.70
N GLU A 268 -12.43 -11.52 5.66
CA GLU A 268 -12.29 -11.80 7.09
C GLU A 268 -13.47 -12.62 7.60
N ALA A 269 -13.21 -13.40 8.63
CA ALA A 269 -14.23 -14.05 9.45
C ALA A 269 -13.90 -13.80 10.92
N VAL A 270 -14.92 -13.62 11.74
CA VAL A 270 -14.75 -13.43 13.19
C VAL A 270 -14.64 -14.80 13.85
N ASP A 271 -13.56 -15.03 14.60
CA ASP A 271 -13.40 -16.20 15.45
C ASP A 271 -14.49 -16.17 16.55
N PRO A 272 -15.41 -17.15 16.59
CA PRO A 272 -16.54 -17.13 17.51
C PRO A 272 -16.15 -17.35 18.98
N VAL A 273 -14.91 -17.78 19.26
CA VAL A 273 -14.44 -18.03 20.63
C VAL A 273 -13.89 -16.77 21.27
N CYS A 274 -13.17 -15.95 20.49
CA CYS A 274 -12.42 -14.81 21.03
C CYS A 274 -12.75 -13.47 20.37
N GLY A 275 -13.58 -13.46 19.32
CA GLY A 275 -13.96 -12.25 18.59
C GLY A 275 -12.89 -11.69 17.65
N MET A 276 -11.75 -12.38 17.47
CA MET A 276 -10.68 -11.91 16.59
C MET A 276 -11.06 -12.04 15.11
N SER A 277 -10.76 -11.02 14.30
CA SER A 277 -10.77 -11.14 12.85
C SER A 277 -9.68 -12.08 12.35
N VAL A 278 -10.05 -13.02 11.48
CA VAL A 278 -9.17 -14.02 10.87
C VAL A 278 -9.29 -13.92 9.35
N LYS A 279 -8.16 -13.88 8.65
CA LYS A 279 -8.13 -13.97 7.18
C LYS A 279 -8.63 -15.35 6.74
N VAL A 280 -9.66 -15.37 5.88
CA VAL A 280 -10.26 -16.60 5.34
C VAL A 280 -9.29 -17.33 4.40
N ALA A 281 -8.64 -16.59 3.50
CA ALA A 281 -7.74 -17.16 2.51
C ALA A 281 -6.46 -17.72 3.18
N GLY A 282 -6.28 -19.04 3.13
CA GLY A 282 -5.12 -19.75 3.70
C GLY A 282 -5.20 -19.97 5.22
N ALA A 283 -6.37 -19.82 5.83
CA ALA A 283 -6.57 -20.07 7.25
C ALA A 283 -6.17 -21.51 7.62
N ARG A 284 -5.25 -21.66 8.58
CA ARG A 284 -4.75 -22.97 9.03
C ARG A 284 -5.68 -23.69 9.98
N HIS A 285 -6.60 -22.96 10.61
CA HIS A 285 -7.48 -23.47 11.65
C HIS A 285 -8.91 -23.16 11.25
N THR A 286 -9.60 -24.18 10.73
CA THR A 286 -11.00 -24.14 10.35
C THR A 286 -11.75 -25.32 10.94
N ALA A 287 -13.05 -25.17 11.14
CA ALA A 287 -13.95 -26.24 11.54
C ALA A 287 -15.32 -26.01 10.91
N GLU A 288 -16.02 -27.09 10.58
CA GLU A 288 -17.40 -27.01 10.10
C GLU A 288 -18.37 -27.30 11.24
N ALA A 289 -19.41 -26.47 11.35
CA ALA A 289 -20.54 -26.71 12.25
C ALA A 289 -21.81 -26.18 11.59
N LEU A 290 -22.91 -26.92 11.68
CA LEU A 290 -24.22 -26.53 11.09
C LEU A 290 -24.15 -26.13 9.60
N GLY A 291 -23.25 -26.76 8.83
CA GLY A 291 -23.06 -26.46 7.40
C GLY A 291 -22.31 -25.16 7.09
N VAL A 292 -21.71 -24.51 8.08
CA VAL A 292 -20.91 -23.29 7.92
C VAL A 292 -19.46 -23.56 8.32
N THR A 293 -18.50 -23.10 7.51
CA THR A 293 -17.08 -23.12 7.86
C THR A 293 -16.74 -21.93 8.76
N TYR A 294 -16.26 -22.23 9.97
CA TYR A 294 -15.73 -21.27 10.93
C TYR A 294 -14.20 -21.21 10.85
N TYR A 295 -13.65 -20.02 11.09
CA TYR A 295 -12.23 -19.73 10.99
C TYR A 295 -11.72 -19.28 12.36
N PHE A 296 -10.56 -19.80 12.78
CA PHE A 296 -10.04 -19.58 14.12
C PHE A 296 -8.66 -18.93 14.09
N CYS A 297 -8.43 -18.04 15.06
CA CYS A 297 -7.18 -17.30 15.17
C CYS A 297 -6.02 -18.23 15.55
N CYS A 298 -6.29 -19.32 16.27
CA CYS A 298 -5.32 -20.33 16.66
C CYS A 298 -5.96 -21.72 16.85
N ALA A 299 -5.11 -22.75 16.98
CA ALA A 299 -5.54 -24.12 17.28
C ALA A 299 -6.33 -24.20 18.61
N GLY A 300 -5.97 -23.38 19.60
CA GLY A 300 -6.66 -23.35 20.90
C GLY A 300 -8.12 -22.91 20.79
N CYS A 301 -8.41 -21.84 20.04
CA CYS A 301 -9.79 -21.41 19.77
C CYS A 301 -10.56 -22.49 19.02
N ARG A 302 -9.96 -23.09 17.99
CA ARG A 302 -10.58 -24.22 17.28
C ARG A 302 -10.93 -25.38 18.22
N THR A 303 -10.01 -25.76 19.11
CA THR A 303 -10.27 -26.84 20.08
C THR A 303 -11.38 -26.48 21.06
N LYS A 304 -11.37 -25.25 21.61
CA LYS A 304 -12.44 -24.76 22.50
C LYS A 304 -13.80 -24.76 21.80
N PHE A 305 -13.85 -24.32 20.54
CA PHE A 305 -15.05 -24.38 19.72
C PHE A 305 -15.52 -25.81 19.45
N LEU A 306 -14.63 -26.73 19.11
CA LEU A 306 -15.00 -28.13 18.87
C LEU A 306 -15.49 -28.84 20.15
N ALA A 307 -15.00 -28.43 21.32
CA ALA A 307 -15.43 -28.98 22.60
C ALA A 307 -16.84 -28.54 23.00
N ASP A 308 -17.25 -27.31 22.66
CA ASP A 308 -18.59 -26.78 22.98
C ASP A 308 -19.04 -25.73 21.96
N SER A 309 -19.32 -26.15 20.73
CA SER A 309 -19.68 -25.24 19.64
C SER A 309 -21.02 -24.54 19.89
N ALA A 310 -21.98 -25.22 20.51
CA ALA A 310 -23.30 -24.68 20.81
C ALA A 310 -23.23 -23.42 21.69
N ARG A 311 -22.37 -23.43 22.71
CA ARG A 311 -22.15 -22.27 23.59
C ARG A 311 -21.66 -21.03 22.84
N TYR A 312 -20.65 -21.18 21.97
CA TYR A 312 -20.08 -20.04 21.24
C TYR A 312 -20.99 -19.54 20.11
N LEU A 313 -21.76 -20.44 19.49
CA LEU A 313 -22.74 -20.07 18.48
C LEU A 313 -23.97 -19.37 19.08
N ALA A 314 -24.40 -19.77 20.28
CA ALA A 314 -25.46 -19.09 21.02
C ALA A 314 -25.06 -17.67 21.44
N ALA A 315 -23.81 -17.47 21.88
CA ALA A 315 -23.30 -16.15 22.27
C ALA A 315 -23.16 -15.17 21.08
N GLY A 316 -22.81 -15.66 19.89
CA GLY A 316 -22.67 -14.84 18.68
C GLY A 316 -23.99 -14.42 18.01
N ALA A 317 -25.11 -15.08 18.33
CA ALA A 317 -26.44 -14.76 17.80
C ALA A 317 -27.09 -13.55 18.51
N GLY A 318 -26.70 -13.27 19.76
CA GLY A 318 -27.22 -12.13 20.53
C GLY A 318 -26.67 -10.75 20.11
N ALA A 319 -25.55 -10.70 19.38
CA ALA A 319 -24.90 -9.44 18.99
C ALA A 319 -25.25 -8.94 17.57
N ARG A 320 -26.09 -9.67 16.82
CA ARG A 320 -26.56 -9.27 15.46
C ARG A 320 -28.05 -8.90 15.41
N GLY A 321 -28.69 -8.78 16.57
CA GLY A 321 -30.11 -8.46 16.70
C GLY A 321 -30.35 -7.39 17.76
N SER A 322 -29.86 -6.18 17.54
CA SER A 322 -30.30 -4.94 18.18
C SER A 322 -29.80 -3.74 17.39
#